data_AF-A0A0F9PW90-F1
#
_entry.id   AF-A0A0F9PW90-F1
#
_cell.length_a   1.000
_cell.length_b   1.000
_cell.length_c   1.000
_cell.angle_alpha   90.00
_cell.angle_beta   90.00
_cell.angle_gamma   90.00
#
_symmetry.space_group_name_H-M   'P 1'
#
loop_
_entity.id
_entity.type
_entity.pdbx_description
1 polymer ?
#
loop_
_entity_poly.entity_id
_entity_poly.type
_entity_poly.pdbx_seq_one_letter_code
_entity_poly.pdbx_strand_id
1 'polypeptide(L)'
;MAKKLPTADAFAEKWNRRIKASTPDIRAGLEGVEEAPTLAAVAKKDKFKTRLMEAIDNGKWEAGLRRVSLEEWRSAAINKGVPRIAAGADEAQGKVQEFAAEILPHIASGQAAVNKLPDFTIEDSINRVGTFMRHMSNFKRGRRA
;
A
#
# COMPACT_ATOMS: atom_id res chain seq x y z
N MET A 1 -35.92 18.69 -30.15
CA MET A 1 -34.91 18.13 -31.09
C MET A 1 -33.96 17.23 -30.33
N ALA A 2 -33.76 15.98 -30.77
CA ALA A 2 -32.82 15.06 -30.12
C ALA A 2 -31.38 15.54 -30.34
N LYS A 3 -30.62 15.76 -29.26
CA LYS A 3 -29.23 16.21 -29.34
C LYS A 3 -28.32 15.02 -29.68
N LYS A 4 -27.48 15.16 -30.71
CA LYS A 4 -26.48 14.16 -31.08
C LYS A 4 -25.52 13.92 -29.90
N LEU A 5 -25.20 12.65 -29.64
CA LEU A 5 -24.23 12.28 -28.60
C LEU A 5 -22.83 12.84 -28.93
N PRO A 6 -22.05 13.26 -27.93
CA PRO A 6 -20.70 13.76 -28.13
C PRO A 6 -19.77 12.64 -28.62
N THR A 7 -18.68 13.03 -29.28
CA THR A 7 -17.56 12.11 -29.59
C THR A 7 -16.82 11.72 -28.30
N ALA A 8 -16.04 10.63 -28.37
CA ALA A 8 -15.21 10.20 -27.25
C ALA A 8 -14.25 11.31 -26.78
N ASP A 9 -13.60 12.01 -27.70
CA ASP A 9 -12.68 13.10 -27.38
C ASP A 9 -13.39 14.28 -26.70
N ALA A 10 -14.55 14.70 -27.23
CA ALA A 10 -15.34 15.77 -26.64
C ALA A 10 -15.86 15.40 -25.24
N PHE A 11 -16.14 14.11 -25.01
CA PHE A 11 -16.50 13.61 -23.69
C PHE A 11 -15.31 13.65 -22.72
N ALA A 12 -14.15 13.13 -23.14
CA ALA A 12 -12.93 13.09 -22.33
C ALA A 12 -12.43 14.49 -21.97
N GLU A 13 -12.45 15.42 -22.93
CA GLU A 13 -12.08 16.83 -22.73
C GLU A 13 -13.02 17.50 -21.72
N LYS A 14 -14.34 17.32 -21.89
CA LYS A 14 -15.34 17.86 -20.95
C LYS A 14 -15.14 17.30 -19.54
N TRP A 15 -14.91 16.00 -19.40
CA TRP A 15 -14.62 15.38 -18.12
C TRP A 15 -13.35 15.96 -17.49
N ASN A 16 -12.26 16.04 -18.25
CA ASN A 16 -10.96 16.54 -17.78
C ASN A 16 -11.06 18.01 -17.31
N ARG A 17 -11.74 18.86 -18.08
CA ARG A 17 -11.97 20.27 -17.71
C ARG A 17 -12.78 20.37 -16.41
N ARG A 18 -13.87 19.61 -16.30
CA ARG A 18 -14.78 19.70 -15.15
C ARG A 18 -14.13 19.19 -13.87
N ILE A 19 -13.45 18.05 -13.91
CA ILE A 19 -12.84 17.49 -12.70
C ILE A 19 -11.74 18.40 -12.13
N LYS A 20 -10.98 19.08 -13.00
CA LYS A 20 -9.99 20.09 -12.59
C LYS A 20 -10.62 21.33 -11.97
N ALA A 21 -11.78 21.76 -12.48
CA ALA A 21 -12.50 22.92 -11.96
C ALA A 21 -13.19 22.63 -10.61
N SER A 22 -13.58 21.38 -10.34
CA SER A 22 -14.26 20.97 -9.11
C SER A 22 -13.33 20.70 -7.92
N THR A 23 -12.04 21.06 -7.98
CA THR A 23 -11.12 20.86 -6.85
C THR A 23 -11.56 21.56 -5.55
N PRO A 24 -12.21 22.75 -5.54
CA PRO A 24 -12.73 23.34 -4.32
C PRO A 24 -13.90 22.54 -3.73
N ASP A 25 -14.81 22.05 -4.56
CA ASP A 25 -15.94 21.22 -4.12
C ASP A 25 -15.46 19.89 -3.53
N ILE A 26 -14.45 19.28 -4.15
CA ILE A 26 -13.81 18.06 -3.65
C ILE A 26 -13.20 18.31 -2.27
N ARG A 27 -12.50 19.44 -2.11
CA ARG A 27 -11.93 19.83 -0.80
C ARG A 27 -13.02 20.01 0.24
N ALA A 28 -14.06 20.79 -0.05
CA ALA A 28 -15.18 21.00 0.88
C ALA A 28 -15.87 19.68 1.26
N GLY A 29 -16.04 18.77 0.31
CA GLY A 29 -16.59 17.43 0.57
C GLY A 29 -15.71 16.58 1.48
N LEU A 30 -14.37 16.67 1.34
CA LEU A 30 -13.42 15.98 2.22
C LEU A 30 -13.39 16.60 3.62
N GLU A 31 -13.47 17.93 3.71
CA GLU A 31 -13.52 18.66 4.99
C GLU A 31 -14.82 18.39 5.76
N GLY A 32 -15.90 18.05 5.07
CA GLY A 32 -17.18 17.65 5.67
C GLY A 32 -17.29 16.17 6.09
N VAL A 33 -16.22 15.38 6.00
CA VAL A 33 -16.25 13.96 6.44
C VAL A 33 -16.24 13.88 7.96
N GLU A 34 -17.37 13.48 8.55
CA GLU A 34 -17.55 13.38 10.02
C GLU A 34 -17.06 12.05 10.62
N GLU A 35 -17.10 10.96 9.84
CA GLU A 35 -16.66 9.63 10.27
C GLU A 35 -15.44 9.19 9.46
N ALA A 36 -14.43 8.65 10.14
CA ALA A 36 -13.25 8.09 9.49
C ALA A 36 -13.66 6.94 8.53
N PRO A 37 -13.47 7.09 7.20
CA PRO A 37 -13.93 6.09 6.24
C PRO A 37 -13.24 4.72 6.40
N THR A 38 -12.06 4.70 7.03
CA THR A 38 -11.33 3.48 7.37
C THR A 38 -12.03 2.66 8.46
N LEU A 39 -12.67 3.31 9.45
CA LEU A 39 -13.44 2.62 10.48
C LEU A 39 -14.73 2.03 9.88
N ALA A 40 -15.42 2.81 9.04
CA ALA A 40 -16.56 2.33 8.28
C ALA A 40 -16.19 1.12 7.38
N ALA A 41 -15.01 1.13 6.76
CA ALA A 41 -14.50 0.01 5.98
C ALA A 41 -14.25 -1.25 6.83
N VAL A 42 -13.64 -1.10 8.01
CA VAL A 42 -13.42 -2.20 8.97
C VAL A 42 -14.74 -2.87 9.36
N ALA A 43 -15.79 -2.08 9.59
CA ALA A 43 -17.13 -2.60 9.89
C ALA A 43 -17.74 -3.45 8.75
N LYS A 44 -17.21 -3.36 7.54
CA LYS A 44 -17.67 -4.13 6.36
C LYS A 44 -16.69 -5.25 5.95
N LYS A 45 -15.77 -5.66 6.83
CA LYS A 45 -14.76 -6.71 6.55
C LYS A 45 -15.34 -7.98 5.94
N ASP A 46 -16.48 -8.46 6.45
CA ASP A 46 -17.05 -9.74 6.01
C ASP A 46 -17.67 -9.62 4.63
N LYS A 47 -18.35 -8.49 4.36
CA LYS A 47 -18.85 -8.15 3.02
C LYS A 47 -17.71 -8.04 2.01
N PHE A 48 -16.58 -7.44 2.39
CA PHE A 48 -15.40 -7.38 1.53
C PHE A 48 -14.85 -8.78 1.23
N LYS A 49 -14.70 -9.64 2.24
CA LYS A 49 -14.24 -11.01 2.08
C LYS A 49 -15.12 -11.79 1.10
N THR A 50 -16.44 -11.80 1.32
CA THR A 50 -17.39 -12.50 0.45
C THR A 50 -17.27 -12.04 -1.00
N ARG A 51 -17.28 -10.73 -1.24
CA ARG A 51 -17.21 -10.18 -2.61
C ARG A 51 -15.86 -10.40 -3.29
N LEU A 52 -14.77 -10.44 -2.52
CA LEU A 52 -13.46 -10.76 -3.06
C LEU A 52 -13.43 -12.22 -3.53
N MET A 53 -13.95 -13.15 -2.72
CA MET A 53 -14.06 -14.56 -3.11
C MET A 53 -14.91 -14.72 -4.37
N GLU A 54 -16.10 -14.10 -4.41
CA GLU A 54 -16.96 -14.11 -5.61
C GLU A 54 -16.23 -13.59 -6.86
N ALA A 55 -15.45 -12.51 -6.74
CA ALA A 55 -14.72 -11.93 -7.86
C ALA A 55 -13.53 -12.79 -8.34
N ILE A 56 -12.97 -13.62 -7.44
CA ILE A 56 -11.97 -14.62 -7.79
C ILE A 56 -12.69 -15.78 -8.51
N ASP A 57 -13.74 -16.32 -7.90
CA ASP A 57 -14.45 -17.51 -8.38
C ASP A 57 -15.09 -17.28 -9.77
N ASN A 58 -15.60 -16.07 -10.03
CA ASN A 58 -16.19 -15.73 -11.32
C ASN A 58 -15.18 -15.18 -12.36
N GLY A 59 -13.88 -15.21 -12.05
CA GLY A 59 -12.81 -14.80 -12.97
C GLY A 59 -12.68 -13.29 -13.20
N LYS A 60 -13.51 -12.44 -12.58
CA LYS A 60 -13.43 -10.98 -12.72
C LYS A 60 -12.06 -10.44 -12.29
N TRP A 61 -11.50 -10.97 -11.22
CA TRP A 61 -10.18 -10.58 -10.73
C TRP A 61 -9.08 -10.90 -11.75
N GLU A 62 -9.09 -12.12 -12.28
CA GLU A 62 -8.10 -12.60 -13.24
C GLU A 62 -8.16 -11.81 -14.57
N ALA A 63 -9.36 -11.61 -15.10
CA ALA A 63 -9.59 -10.78 -16.29
C ALA A 63 -9.11 -9.34 -16.09
N GLY A 64 -9.27 -8.79 -14.88
CA GLY A 64 -8.79 -7.46 -14.52
C GLY A 64 -7.26 -7.35 -14.57
N LEU A 65 -6.55 -8.38 -14.10
CA LEU A 65 -5.08 -8.42 -14.14
C LEU A 65 -4.54 -8.62 -15.56
N ARG A 66 -5.20 -9.43 -16.38
CA ARG A 66 -4.81 -9.66 -17.79
C ARG A 66 -4.98 -8.44 -18.69
N ARG A 67 -5.75 -7.43 -18.26
CA ARG A 67 -6.05 -6.26 -19.08
C ARG A 67 -4.85 -5.34 -19.33
N VAL A 68 -3.85 -5.37 -18.45
CA VAL A 68 -2.68 -4.49 -18.56
C VAL A 68 -1.49 -5.31 -19.02
N SER A 69 -0.88 -4.92 -20.14
CA SER A 69 0.32 -5.61 -20.63
C SER A 69 1.55 -5.27 -19.80
N LEU A 70 2.60 -6.11 -19.89
CA LEU A 70 3.89 -5.82 -19.25
C LEU A 70 4.48 -4.48 -19.74
N GLU A 71 4.30 -4.18 -21.03
CA GLU A 71 4.80 -2.95 -21.64
C GLU A 71 4.05 -1.71 -21.13
N GLU A 72 2.72 -1.76 -21.09
CA GLU A 72 1.90 -0.69 -20.54
C GLU A 72 2.22 -0.43 -19.06
N TRP A 73 2.33 -1.49 -18.26
CA TRP A 73 2.72 -1.40 -16.86
C TRP A 73 4.10 -0.77 -16.70
N ARG A 74 5.10 -1.25 -17.45
CA ARG A 74 6.48 -0.75 -17.38
C ARG A 74 6.54 0.72 -17.77
N SER A 75 5.88 1.09 -18.88
CA SER A 75 5.84 2.48 -19.35
C SER A 75 5.18 3.40 -18.31
N ALA A 76 4.06 2.98 -17.71
CA ALA A 76 3.40 3.76 -16.66
C ALA A 76 4.28 3.87 -15.39
N ALA A 77 4.94 2.79 -14.99
CA ALA A 77 5.82 2.77 -13.82
C ALA A 77 7.01 3.73 -14.01
N ILE A 78 7.68 3.68 -15.17
CA ILE A 78 8.83 4.54 -15.46
C ILE A 78 8.40 5.99 -15.66
N ASN A 79 7.41 6.24 -16.52
CA ASN A 79 7.11 7.60 -16.97
C ASN A 79 6.20 8.37 -16.00
N LYS A 80 5.45 7.68 -15.12
CA LYS A 80 4.55 8.32 -14.14
C LYS A 80 4.90 7.98 -12.69
N GLY A 81 5.32 6.75 -12.43
CA GLY A 81 5.65 6.27 -11.08
C GLY A 81 6.96 6.86 -10.57
N VAL A 82 8.07 6.61 -11.27
CA VAL A 82 9.42 7.03 -10.85
C VAL A 82 9.51 8.53 -10.54
N PRO A 83 8.96 9.45 -11.37
CA PRO A 83 9.00 10.88 -11.07
C PRO A 83 8.28 11.27 -9.76
N ARG A 84 7.33 10.46 -9.27
CA ARG A 84 6.58 10.71 -8.03
C ARG A 84 7.25 10.15 -6.78
N ILE A 85 8.26 9.28 -6.93
CA ILE A 85 8.91 8.61 -5.80
C ILE A 85 9.63 9.62 -4.91
N ALA A 86 10.37 10.58 -5.48
CA ALA A 86 11.16 11.53 -4.70
C ALA A 86 10.28 12.33 -3.71
N ALA A 87 9.23 13.00 -4.21
CA ALA A 87 8.31 13.75 -3.37
C ALA A 87 7.63 12.86 -2.31
N GLY A 88 7.20 11.65 -2.70
CA GLY A 88 6.61 10.71 -1.75
C GLY A 88 7.59 10.21 -0.68
N ALA A 89 8.88 10.08 -1.02
CA ALA A 89 9.92 9.69 -0.08
C ALA A 89 10.22 10.81 0.92
N ASP A 90 10.34 12.06 0.45
CA ASP A 90 10.56 13.24 1.28
C ASP A 90 9.42 13.39 2.31
N GLU A 91 8.16 13.28 1.87
CA GLU A 91 6.98 13.35 2.74
C GLU A 91 6.89 12.17 3.73
N ALA A 92 7.38 10.98 3.34
CA ALA A 92 7.28 9.77 4.14
C ALA A 92 8.49 9.54 5.06
N GLN A 93 9.56 10.33 4.95
CA GLN A 93 10.81 10.13 5.69
C GLN A 93 10.59 9.99 7.20
N GLY A 94 9.73 10.82 7.80
CA GLY A 94 9.39 10.74 9.23
C GLY A 94 8.80 9.38 9.64
N LYS A 95 7.90 8.81 8.83
CA LYS A 95 7.29 7.49 9.09
C LYS A 95 8.31 6.34 9.04
N VAL A 96 9.37 6.50 8.24
CA VAL A 96 10.50 5.56 8.16
C VAL A 96 11.40 5.73 9.38
N GLN A 97 11.68 6.97 9.79
CA GLN A 97 12.45 7.25 11.01
C GLN A 97 11.77 6.70 12.26
N GLU A 98 10.46 6.88 12.42
CA GLU A 98 9.67 6.27 13.51
C GLU A 98 9.79 4.75 13.50
N PHE A 99 9.61 4.12 12.33
CA PHE A 99 9.77 2.68 12.20
C PHE A 99 11.18 2.22 12.57
N ALA A 100 12.21 2.94 12.11
CA ALA A 100 13.60 2.66 12.41
C ALA A 100 13.89 2.77 13.92
N ALA A 101 13.32 3.78 14.59
CA ALA A 101 13.44 3.96 16.03
C ALA A 101 12.85 2.79 16.83
N GLU A 102 11.84 2.09 16.29
CA GLU A 102 11.26 0.89 16.92
C GLU A 102 12.02 -0.40 16.56
N ILE A 103 12.32 -0.61 15.27
CA ILE A 103 12.86 -1.89 14.81
C ILE A 103 14.35 -2.05 15.08
N LEU A 104 15.14 -0.97 15.06
CA LEU A 104 16.59 -1.06 15.26
C LEU A 104 16.95 -1.52 16.68
N PRO A 105 16.33 -1.01 17.77
CA PRO A 105 16.54 -1.57 19.11
C PRO A 105 16.12 -3.04 19.22
N HIS A 106 15.03 -3.45 18.55
CA HIS A 106 14.61 -4.84 18.53
C HIS A 106 15.64 -5.73 17.84
N ILE A 107 16.16 -5.31 16.67
CA ILE A 107 17.25 -6.00 15.97
C ILE A 107 18.49 -6.10 16.88
N ALA A 108 18.90 -5.00 17.52
CA ALA A 108 20.07 -4.97 18.38
C ALA A 108 19.93 -5.94 19.58
N SER A 109 18.75 -6.02 20.19
CA SER A 109 18.46 -6.99 21.25
C SER A 109 18.56 -8.44 20.74
N GLY A 110 18.04 -8.72 19.55
CA GLY A 110 18.13 -10.04 18.92
C GLY A 110 19.58 -10.43 18.60
N GLN A 111 20.37 -9.49 18.07
CA GLN A 111 21.80 -9.69 17.83
C GLN A 111 22.56 -9.96 19.13
N ALA A 112 22.26 -9.22 20.21
CA ALA A 112 22.88 -9.45 21.50
C ALA A 112 22.55 -10.85 22.09
N ALA A 113 21.36 -11.39 21.82
CA ALA A 113 20.99 -12.75 22.20
C ALA A 113 21.75 -13.80 21.36
N VAL A 114 21.82 -13.59 20.04
CA VAL A 114 22.56 -14.49 19.13
C VAL A 114 24.05 -14.52 19.47
N ASN A 115 24.66 -13.38 19.78
CA ASN A 115 26.09 -13.30 20.09
C ASN A 115 26.51 -14.05 21.36
N LYS A 116 25.56 -14.44 22.21
CA LYS A 116 25.81 -15.27 23.39
C LYS A 116 25.73 -16.77 23.11
N LEU A 117 25.27 -17.17 21.92
CA LEU A 117 25.18 -18.57 21.53
C LEU A 117 26.53 -19.07 21.00
N PRO A 118 26.87 -20.36 21.19
CA PRO A 118 28.01 -20.98 20.53
C PRO A 118 27.91 -20.85 19.00
N ASP A 119 29.04 -20.99 18.30
CA ASP A 119 29.12 -20.90 16.83
C ASP A 119 30.13 -21.89 16.21
N PHE A 120 30.49 -22.95 16.94
CA PHE A 120 31.54 -23.88 16.54
C PHE A 120 31.05 -24.96 15.56
N THR A 121 29.78 -25.30 15.60
CA THR A 121 29.18 -26.36 14.79
C THR A 121 28.11 -25.84 13.83
N ILE A 122 27.70 -26.70 12.89
CA ILE A 122 26.56 -26.40 12.02
C ILE A 122 25.26 -26.28 12.82
N GLU A 123 25.08 -27.09 13.87
CA GLU A 123 23.91 -27.03 14.73
C GLU A 123 23.86 -25.72 15.53
N ASP A 124 25.02 -25.23 15.98
CA ASP A 124 25.13 -23.91 16.60
C ASP A 124 24.73 -22.79 15.62
N SER A 125 25.18 -22.88 14.37
CA SER A 125 24.81 -21.93 13.32
C SER A 125 23.31 -21.93 13.04
N ILE A 126 22.68 -23.12 12.95
CA ILE A 126 21.23 -23.27 12.78
C ILE A 126 20.49 -22.67 13.98
N ASN A 127 20.96 -22.94 15.20
CA ASN A 127 20.35 -22.42 16.42
C ASN A 127 20.43 -20.88 16.49
N ARG A 128 21.56 -20.29 16.10
CA ARG A 128 21.73 -18.83 16.01
C ARG A 128 20.73 -18.19 15.06
N VAL A 129 20.61 -18.72 13.85
CA VAL A 129 19.65 -18.21 12.85
C VAL A 129 18.21 -18.40 13.34
N GLY A 130 17.86 -19.59 13.85
CA GLY A 130 16.53 -19.89 14.38
C GLY A 130 16.15 -18.98 15.55
N THR A 131 17.11 -18.64 16.41
CA THR A 131 16.92 -17.70 17.52
C THR A 131 16.60 -16.30 17.00
N PHE A 132 17.37 -15.79 16.03
CA PHE A 132 17.10 -14.47 15.45
C PHE A 132 15.75 -14.41 14.71
N MET A 133 15.40 -15.45 13.95
CA MET A 133 14.12 -15.53 13.24
C MET A 133 12.93 -15.47 14.20
N ARG A 134 12.96 -16.25 15.29
CA ARG A 134 11.92 -16.23 16.33
C ARG A 134 11.87 -14.88 17.05
N HIS A 135 13.02 -14.27 17.30
CA HIS A 135 13.07 -12.93 17.88
C HIS A 135 12.41 -11.90 16.98
N MET A 136 12.78 -11.88 15.69
CA MET A 136 12.20 -10.96 14.71
C MET A 136 10.70 -11.21 14.46
N SER A 137 10.21 -12.45 14.54
CA SER A 137 8.78 -12.75 14.40
C SER A 137 7.92 -12.15 15.51
N ASN A 138 8.52 -11.84 16.66
CA ASN A 138 7.84 -11.22 17.79
C ASN A 138 7.81 -9.69 17.71
N PHE A 139 8.46 -9.08 16.72
CA PHE A 139 8.40 -7.63 16.52
C PHE A 139 6.95 -7.21 16.22
N LYS A 140 6.43 -6.29 17.04
CA LYS A 140 5.13 -5.65 16.81
C LYS A 140 5.35 -4.15 16.82
N ARG A 141 5.00 -3.50 15.71
CA ARG A 141 5.04 -2.04 15.62
C ARG A 141 4.00 -1.43 16.55
N GLY A 142 4.38 -0.38 17.27
CA GLY A 142 3.50 0.48 18.02
C GLY A 142 2.48 1.20 17.12
N ARG A 143 1.50 1.85 17.76
CA ARG A 143 0.55 2.70 17.04
C ARG A 143 1.33 3.88 16.44
N ARG A 144 1.20 4.06 15.12
CA ARG A 144 1.74 5.24 14.42
C ARG A 144 1.02 6.50 14.95
N ALA A 145 1.76 7.58 15.15
CA ALA A 145 1.19 8.90 15.41
C ALA A 145 0.47 9.44 14.16
#